data_AF-A0A068TUN4-F1
#
_entry.id   AF-A0A068TUN4-F1
#
_cell.length_a   1.000
_cell.length_b   1.000
_cell.length_c   1.000
_cell.angle_alpha   90.00
_cell.angle_beta   90.00
_cell.angle_gamma   90.00
#
_symmetry.space_group_name_H-M   'P 1'
#
loop_
_entity.id
_entity.type
_entity.pdbx_description
1 polymer ?
#
loop_
_entity_poly.entity_id
_entity_poly.type
_entity_poly.pdbx_seq_one_letter_code
_entity_poly.pdbx_strand_id
1 'polypeptide(L)'
;MSLSLSVGEVHVDGHVFPPAAKKPPGSDQNFFLGGAGARGLEIEGKFIKFTAIGVYLEETAIPSLAVKWKGKTAEELTESVEFFRDIVTGPFEKFIRVTMILPLTGRQYSEKVAENCAAYWKAVGIYTDAEGKAIEMFLDIFQNESFPPGASILFTQSPLGSLTISFSKDSSIPEVSNAVVENKLLSEAVLESIIGKNGVSPDTKKSLAVRLSDLLKVFDNNNNNVTADNKKLEADGAIAAEAPGEKQVNGVQVPVQVP
;
A
#
# COMPACT_ATOMS: atom_id res chain seq x y z
N MET A 1 -16.27 8.67 4.17
CA MET A 1 -16.59 8.50 2.74
C MET A 1 -15.52 7.60 2.15
N SER A 2 -15.91 6.50 1.49
CA SER A 2 -14.99 5.65 0.73
C SER A 2 -14.54 6.42 -0.51
N LEU A 3 -13.26 6.80 -0.59
CA LEU A 3 -12.71 7.31 -1.84
C LEU A 3 -12.76 6.19 -2.87
N SER A 4 -13.48 6.36 -3.99
CA SER A 4 -13.37 5.42 -5.12
C SER A 4 -12.05 5.70 -5.85
N LEU A 5 -10.95 5.25 -5.26
CA LEU A 5 -9.64 5.24 -5.89
C LEU A 5 -9.67 4.19 -7.01
N SER A 6 -9.91 4.65 -8.23
CA SER A 6 -9.88 3.80 -9.42
C SER A 6 -8.43 3.62 -9.85
N VAL A 7 -7.91 2.41 -9.66
CA VAL A 7 -6.63 1.98 -10.21
C VAL A 7 -6.86 0.88 -11.26
N GLY A 8 -6.07 0.87 -12.33
CA GLY A 8 -6.13 -0.18 -13.35
C GLY A 8 -5.30 -1.41 -12.99
N GLU A 9 -5.61 -2.57 -13.58
CA GLU A 9 -4.73 -3.74 -13.53
C GLU A 9 -3.38 -3.48 -14.21
N VAL A 10 -2.36 -4.27 -13.87
CA VAL A 10 -1.03 -4.19 -14.48
C VAL A 10 -0.62 -5.57 -14.99
N HIS A 11 -0.11 -5.61 -16.22
CA HIS A 11 0.43 -6.81 -16.83
C HIS A 11 1.94 -6.80 -16.75
N VAL A 12 2.53 -7.87 -16.23
CA VAL A 12 3.98 -8.04 -16.15
C VAL A 12 4.34 -9.42 -16.67
N ASP A 13 5.01 -9.47 -17.82
CA ASP A 13 5.52 -10.71 -18.41
C ASP A 13 4.44 -11.81 -18.60
N GLY A 14 3.23 -11.39 -19.00
CA GLY A 14 2.08 -12.30 -19.17
C GLY A 14 1.28 -12.59 -17.91
N HIS A 15 1.70 -12.09 -16.74
CA HIS A 15 0.96 -12.21 -15.49
C HIS A 15 0.13 -10.96 -15.19
N VAL A 16 -1.15 -11.16 -14.85
CA VAL A 16 -2.10 -10.07 -14.54
C VAL A 16 -2.13 -9.81 -13.04
N PHE A 17 -1.88 -8.57 -12.63
CA PHE A 17 -2.09 -8.07 -11.27
C PHE A 17 -3.40 -7.27 -11.24
N PRO A 18 -4.46 -7.82 -10.63
CA PRO A 18 -5.75 -7.14 -10.52
C PRO A 18 -5.63 -5.79 -9.81
N PRO A 19 -6.56 -4.85 -10.03
CA PRO A 19 -6.51 -3.52 -9.43
C PRO A 19 -6.72 -3.54 -7.91
N ALA A 20 -7.33 -4.60 -7.39
CA ALA A 20 -7.58 -4.78 -5.97
C ALA A 20 -7.30 -6.22 -5.53
N ALA A 21 -6.85 -6.38 -4.29
CA ALA A 21 -6.78 -7.66 -3.60
C ALA A 21 -7.72 -7.60 -2.39
N LYS A 22 -8.65 -8.57 -2.30
CA LYS A 22 -9.62 -8.63 -1.21
C LYS A 22 -9.19 -9.68 -0.22
N LYS A 23 -9.10 -9.31 1.06
CA LYS A 23 -8.90 -10.24 2.19
C LYS A 23 -7.80 -11.27 1.94
N PRO A 24 -6.56 -10.84 1.68
CA PRO A 24 -5.45 -11.77 1.60
C PRO A 24 -5.26 -12.48 2.96
N PRO A 25 -4.65 -13.67 2.99
CA PRO A 25 -4.37 -14.38 4.22
C PRO A 25 -3.71 -13.48 5.27
N GLY A 26 -4.25 -13.50 6.49
CA GLY A 26 -3.78 -12.66 7.59
C GLY A 26 -4.35 -11.24 7.60
N SER A 27 -5.35 -10.93 6.77
CA SER A 27 -6.01 -9.62 6.74
C SER A 27 -7.51 -9.70 6.38
N ASP A 28 -8.31 -8.86 7.03
CA ASP A 28 -9.70 -8.59 6.67
C ASP A 28 -9.86 -7.34 5.79
N GLN A 29 -8.76 -6.68 5.43
CA GLN A 29 -8.76 -5.42 4.70
C GLN A 29 -8.88 -5.61 3.18
N ASN A 30 -9.26 -4.51 2.52
CA ASN A 30 -9.16 -4.38 1.07
C ASN A 30 -7.90 -3.61 0.71
N PHE A 31 -7.26 -4.05 -0.38
CA PHE A 31 -6.04 -3.44 -0.86
C PHE A 31 -6.21 -3.00 -2.32
N PHE A 32 -5.56 -1.90 -2.68
CA PHE A 32 -5.44 -1.46 -4.07
C PHE A 32 -4.02 -1.76 -4.59
N LEU A 33 -3.90 -1.99 -5.89
CA LEU A 33 -2.62 -2.21 -6.55
C LEU A 33 -1.83 -0.90 -6.60
N GLY A 34 -0.87 -0.75 -5.68
CA GLY A 34 0.06 0.37 -5.65
C GLY A 34 1.00 0.36 -6.85
N GLY A 35 1.53 -0.80 -7.22
CA GLY A 35 2.34 -0.94 -8.44
C GLY A 35 2.79 -2.38 -8.68
N ALA A 36 3.23 -2.66 -9.90
CA ALA A 36 3.78 -3.96 -10.27
C ALA A 36 4.95 -3.80 -11.25
N GLY A 37 5.88 -4.76 -11.24
CA GLY A 37 7.07 -4.76 -12.07
C GLY A 37 7.79 -6.11 -12.10
N ALA A 38 8.73 -6.26 -13.03
CA ALA A 38 9.53 -7.47 -13.14
C ALA A 38 10.80 -7.36 -12.29
N ARG A 39 11.23 -8.48 -11.72
CA ARG A 39 12.53 -8.65 -11.09
C ARG A 39 13.34 -9.69 -11.87
N GLY A 40 14.58 -9.33 -12.16
CA GLY A 40 15.50 -10.15 -12.96
C GLY A 40 16.96 -9.98 -12.53
N LEU A 41 17.85 -10.72 -13.16
CA LEU A 41 19.30 -10.62 -12.98
C LEU A 41 19.97 -10.42 -14.35
N GLU A 42 21.07 -9.68 -14.37
CA GLU A 42 21.98 -9.69 -15.52
C GLU A 42 22.81 -10.97 -15.50
N ILE A 43 22.68 -11.77 -16.54
CA ILE A 43 23.43 -13.01 -16.74
C ILE A 43 24.00 -12.93 -18.15
N GLU A 44 25.34 -12.94 -18.24
CA GLU A 44 26.07 -12.88 -19.52
C GLU A 44 25.63 -11.71 -20.44
N GLY A 45 25.41 -10.54 -19.86
CA GLY A 45 25.00 -9.33 -20.58
C GLY A 45 23.53 -9.31 -21.02
N LYS A 46 22.71 -10.27 -20.57
CA LYS A 46 21.26 -10.30 -20.81
C LYS A 46 20.50 -10.18 -19.49
N PHE A 47 19.47 -9.34 -19.48
CA PHE A 47 18.57 -9.24 -18.34
C PHE A 47 17.53 -10.37 -18.37
N ILE A 48 17.68 -11.36 -17.48
CA ILE A 48 16.79 -12.51 -17.36
C ILE A 48 15.80 -12.25 -16.22
N LYS A 49 14.51 -12.25 -16.53
CA LYS A 49 13.43 -12.05 -15.55
C LYS A 49 13.12 -13.37 -14.85
N PHE A 50 13.00 -13.32 -13.52
CA PHE A 50 12.68 -14.49 -12.69
C PHE A 50 11.28 -14.40 -12.11
N THR A 51 10.85 -13.21 -11.71
CA THR A 51 9.56 -13.02 -11.03
C THR A 51 8.87 -11.75 -11.48
N ALA A 52 7.55 -11.77 -11.52
CA ALA A 52 6.70 -10.60 -11.57
C ALA A 52 6.21 -10.27 -10.14
N ILE A 53 6.26 -9.01 -9.74
CA ILE A 53 5.95 -8.59 -8.37
C ILE A 53 4.85 -7.53 -8.40
N GLY A 54 3.79 -7.75 -7.63
CA GLY A 54 2.75 -6.76 -7.33
C GLY A 54 2.80 -6.36 -5.87
N VAL A 55 2.74 -5.06 -5.62
CA VAL A 55 2.67 -4.46 -4.28
C VAL A 55 1.32 -3.77 -4.14
N TYR A 56 0.57 -4.24 -3.17
CA TYR A 56 -0.77 -3.76 -2.82
C TYR A 56 -0.71 -3.07 -1.45
N LEU A 57 -1.44 -1.98 -1.31
CA LEU A 57 -1.49 -1.20 -0.09
C LEU A 57 -2.95 -1.12 0.40
N GLU A 58 -3.13 -1.16 1.71
CA GLU A 58 -4.42 -0.90 2.35
C GLU A 58 -4.91 0.52 1.97
N GLU A 59 -6.23 0.73 1.86
CA GLU A 59 -6.81 2.01 1.48
C GLU A 59 -6.37 3.19 2.37
N THR A 60 -6.12 2.94 3.65
CA THR A 60 -5.62 3.94 4.62
C THR A 60 -4.20 4.43 4.31
N ALA A 61 -3.48 3.77 3.41
CA ALA A 61 -2.16 4.21 2.95
C ALA A 61 -2.20 5.59 2.28
N ILE A 62 -3.24 5.91 1.51
CA ILE A 62 -3.35 7.20 0.81
C ILE A 62 -3.42 8.39 1.77
N PRO A 63 -4.38 8.46 2.72
CA PRO A 63 -4.40 9.55 3.69
C PRO A 63 -3.14 9.60 4.55
N SER A 64 -2.55 8.44 4.89
CA SER A 64 -1.28 8.39 5.65
C SER A 64 -0.12 9.00 4.88
N LEU A 65 0.05 8.66 3.60
CA LEU A 65 1.15 9.17 2.76
C LEU A 65 0.93 10.62 2.33
N ALA A 66 -0.33 11.05 2.17
CA ALA A 66 -0.69 12.40 1.76
C ALA A 66 -0.19 13.50 2.71
N VAL A 67 0.05 13.18 3.98
CA VAL A 67 0.61 14.14 4.96
C VAL A 67 1.93 14.74 4.47
N LYS A 68 2.74 13.95 3.74
CA LYS A 68 4.09 14.34 3.32
C LYS A 68 4.29 14.35 1.80
N TRP A 69 3.62 13.43 1.10
CA TRP A 69 3.92 13.14 -0.31
C TRP A 69 2.92 13.73 -1.29
N LYS A 70 1.86 14.39 -0.81
CA LYS A 70 0.90 15.03 -1.72
C LYS A 70 1.55 16.13 -2.55
N GLY A 71 1.14 16.25 -3.81
CA GLY A 71 1.68 17.23 -4.76
C GLY A 71 3.02 16.86 -5.39
N LYS A 72 3.69 15.78 -4.95
CA LYS A 72 4.93 15.30 -5.55
C LYS A 72 4.71 14.62 -6.90
N THR A 73 5.63 14.79 -7.84
CA THR A 73 5.58 14.13 -9.14
C THR A 73 6.07 12.69 -9.06
N ALA A 74 5.76 11.91 -10.09
CA ALA A 74 6.24 10.53 -10.18
C ALA A 74 7.77 10.43 -10.14
N GLU A 75 8.45 11.38 -10.77
CA GLU A 75 9.92 11.47 -10.82
C GLU A 75 10.49 11.76 -9.43
N GLU A 76 9.97 12.78 -8.74
CA GLU A 76 10.37 13.11 -7.37
C GLU A 76 10.19 11.91 -6.42
N LEU A 77 9.08 11.19 -6.55
CA LEU A 77 8.80 10.00 -5.73
C LEU A 77 9.69 8.81 -6.11
N THR A 78 10.00 8.63 -7.39
CA THR A 78 10.87 7.52 -7.87
C THR A 78 12.29 7.64 -7.33
N GLU A 79 12.79 8.87 -7.18
CA GLU A 79 14.14 9.16 -6.67
C GLU A 79 14.21 9.23 -5.14
N SER A 80 13.07 9.29 -4.46
CA SER A 80 12.99 9.45 -3.01
C SER A 80 13.10 8.13 -2.26
N VAL A 81 14.26 7.86 -1.66
CA VAL A 81 14.45 6.74 -0.72
C VAL A 81 13.47 6.82 0.46
N GLU A 82 13.22 8.03 0.94
CA GLU A 82 12.37 8.28 2.09
C GLU A 82 10.89 7.97 1.78
N PHE A 83 10.43 8.20 0.55
CA PHE A 83 9.08 7.83 0.12
C PHE A 83 8.86 6.31 0.19
N PHE A 84 9.79 5.53 -0.35
CA PHE A 84 9.68 4.07 -0.25
C PHE A 84 9.83 3.57 1.17
N ARG A 85 10.64 4.23 2.01
CA ARG A 85 10.70 3.93 3.43
C ARG A 85 9.35 4.16 4.11
N ASP A 86 8.68 5.29 3.84
CA ASP A 86 7.35 5.57 4.39
C ASP A 86 6.30 4.56 3.90
N ILE A 87 6.42 4.01 2.69
CA ILE A 87 5.61 2.88 2.24
C ILE A 87 5.91 1.63 3.07
N VAL A 88 7.18 1.25 3.26
CA VAL A 88 7.58 0.04 3.99
C VAL A 88 7.15 0.09 5.46
N THR A 89 7.41 1.20 6.14
CA THR A 89 7.10 1.39 7.58
C THR A 89 5.74 1.99 7.89
N GLY A 90 4.97 2.38 6.88
CA GLY A 90 3.71 3.09 7.08
C GLY A 90 2.74 2.33 7.99
N PRO A 91 1.90 3.03 8.77
CA PRO A 91 0.97 2.44 9.74
C PRO A 91 -0.29 1.87 9.07
N PHE A 92 -0.07 1.06 8.03
CA PHE A 92 -1.09 0.41 7.21
C PHE A 92 -0.55 -0.93 6.72
N GLU A 93 -1.44 -1.85 6.37
CA GLU A 93 -1.06 -3.17 5.86
C GLU A 93 -0.57 -3.10 4.41
N LYS A 94 0.29 -4.07 4.06
CA LYS A 94 0.77 -4.26 2.68
C LYS A 94 0.58 -5.71 2.31
N PHE A 95 0.23 -5.92 1.05
CA PHE A 95 0.13 -7.24 0.47
C PHE A 95 1.04 -7.34 -0.76
N ILE A 96 1.88 -8.36 -0.79
CA ILE A 96 2.92 -8.53 -1.81
C ILE A 96 2.69 -9.86 -2.47
N ARG A 97 2.54 -9.86 -3.79
CA ARG A 97 2.42 -11.08 -4.59
C ARG A 97 3.62 -11.20 -5.52
N VAL A 98 4.44 -12.21 -5.29
CA VAL A 98 5.58 -12.57 -6.14
C VAL A 98 5.19 -13.78 -6.96
N THR A 99 5.04 -13.61 -8.27
CA THR A 99 4.65 -14.67 -9.21
C THR A 99 5.86 -15.09 -10.05
N MET A 100 6.08 -16.39 -10.17
CA MET A 100 7.24 -16.94 -10.89
C MET A 100 7.07 -16.82 -12.40
N ILE A 101 8.04 -16.20 -13.07
CA ILE A 101 8.20 -16.25 -14.53
C ILE A 101 9.04 -17.49 -14.88
N LEU A 102 10.15 -17.66 -14.17
CA LEU A 102 11.00 -18.85 -14.23
C LEU A 102 10.88 -19.64 -12.92
N PRO A 103 11.03 -20.98 -12.95
CA PRO A 103 10.90 -21.80 -11.77
C PRO A 103 11.95 -21.45 -10.72
N LEU A 104 11.54 -21.47 -9.44
CA LEU A 104 12.42 -21.32 -8.29
C LEU A 104 12.03 -22.34 -7.22
N THR A 105 13.02 -22.93 -6.55
CA THR A 105 12.76 -23.65 -5.31
C THR A 105 12.54 -22.67 -4.17
N GLY A 106 11.80 -23.08 -3.14
CA GLY A 106 11.63 -22.28 -1.93
C GLY A 106 12.96 -21.95 -1.26
N ARG A 107 13.91 -22.89 -1.29
CA ARG A 107 15.28 -22.64 -0.83
C ARG A 107 15.98 -21.51 -1.61
N GLN A 108 16.00 -21.57 -2.95
CA GLN A 108 16.62 -20.52 -3.78
C GLN A 108 16.02 -19.13 -3.52
N TYR A 109 14.70 -19.07 -3.30
CA TYR A 109 14.04 -17.82 -2.97
C TYR A 109 14.39 -17.33 -1.57
N SER A 110 14.18 -18.20 -0.56
CA SER A 110 14.26 -17.83 0.85
C SER A 110 15.68 -17.55 1.33
N GLU A 111 16.67 -18.33 0.88
CA GLU A 111 18.08 -18.10 1.21
C GLU A 111 18.52 -16.72 0.76
N LYS A 112 18.14 -16.31 -0.47
CA LYS A 112 18.53 -15.00 -0.98
C LYS A 112 17.94 -13.84 -0.17
N VAL A 113 16.69 -13.98 0.27
CA VAL A 113 16.03 -12.99 1.14
C VAL A 113 16.71 -12.99 2.51
N ALA A 114 16.92 -14.16 3.11
CA ALA A 114 17.50 -14.31 4.43
C ALA A 114 18.94 -13.78 4.53
N GLU A 115 19.79 -14.10 3.55
CA GLU A 115 21.16 -13.60 3.45
C GLU A 115 21.21 -12.07 3.42
N ASN A 116 20.39 -11.45 2.57
CA ASN A 116 20.35 -10.01 2.44
C ASN A 116 19.90 -9.34 3.75
N CYS A 117 18.87 -9.90 4.41
CA CYS A 117 18.36 -9.39 5.68
C CYS A 117 19.42 -9.50 6.79
N ALA A 118 19.99 -10.69 6.98
CA ALA A 118 20.97 -10.94 8.03
C ALA A 118 22.25 -10.12 7.83
N ALA A 119 22.74 -10.00 6.60
CA ALA A 119 23.92 -9.18 6.29
C ALA A 119 23.69 -7.71 6.64
N TYR A 120 22.55 -7.14 6.24
CA TYR A 120 22.20 -5.76 6.54
C TYR A 120 22.04 -5.52 8.06
N TRP A 121 21.27 -6.37 8.75
CA TRP A 121 21.03 -6.21 10.19
C TRP A 121 22.31 -6.34 11.03
N LYS A 122 23.22 -7.23 10.63
CA LYS A 122 24.55 -7.33 11.27
C LYS A 122 25.37 -6.07 11.03
N ALA A 123 25.37 -5.55 9.80
CA ALA A 123 26.13 -4.35 9.45
C ALA A 123 25.67 -3.10 10.21
N VAL A 124 24.37 -2.97 10.49
CA VAL A 124 23.82 -1.84 11.25
C VAL A 124 23.64 -2.11 12.76
N GLY A 125 24.10 -3.27 13.24
CA GLY A 125 24.13 -3.60 14.67
C GLY A 125 22.77 -3.90 15.30
N ILE A 126 21.78 -4.33 14.52
CA ILE A 126 20.41 -4.64 15.00
C ILE A 126 20.04 -6.13 14.92
N TYR A 127 21.00 -6.99 14.56
CA TYR A 127 20.78 -8.44 14.49
C TYR A 127 20.84 -9.07 15.89
N THR A 128 19.70 -9.51 16.43
CA THR A 128 19.62 -10.21 17.72
C THR A 128 19.19 -11.68 17.54
N ASP A 129 19.12 -12.42 18.65
CA ASP A 129 18.60 -13.80 18.66
C ASP A 129 17.15 -13.89 18.13
N ALA A 130 16.36 -12.82 18.30
CA ALA A 130 14.99 -12.77 17.78
C ALA A 130 14.99 -12.75 16.24
N GLU A 131 15.85 -11.95 15.63
CA GLU A 131 16.04 -11.92 14.17
C GLU A 131 16.63 -13.23 13.66
N GLY A 132 17.55 -13.84 14.40
CA GLY A 132 18.08 -15.17 14.08
C GLY A 132 16.99 -16.23 13.99
N LYS A 133 16.15 -16.34 15.02
CA LYS A 133 15.01 -17.28 15.04
C LYS A 133 13.98 -16.98 13.95
N ALA A 134 13.72 -15.71 13.67
CA ALA A 134 12.80 -15.32 12.60
C ALA A 134 13.32 -15.76 11.23
N ILE A 135 14.63 -15.63 10.98
CA ILE A 135 15.28 -16.11 9.76
C ILE A 135 15.23 -17.64 9.66
N GLU A 136 15.50 -18.36 10.74
CA GLU A 136 15.40 -19.83 10.76
C GLU A 136 13.98 -20.30 10.42
N MET A 137 12.98 -19.70 11.07
CA MET A 137 11.56 -19.98 10.78
C MET A 137 11.20 -19.65 9.33
N PHE A 138 11.67 -18.51 8.82
CA PHE A 138 11.47 -18.13 7.42
C PHE A 138 12.08 -19.15 6.46
N LEU A 139 13.28 -19.67 6.71
CA LEU A 139 13.91 -20.69 5.87
C LEU A 139 13.14 -22.03 5.93
N ASP A 140 12.70 -22.44 7.12
CA ASP A 140 11.95 -23.69 7.33
C ASP A 140 10.62 -23.70 6.55
N ILE A 141 9.89 -22.58 6.58
CA ILE A 141 8.62 -22.39 5.84
C ILE A 141 8.77 -22.66 4.34
N PHE A 142 9.94 -22.36 3.76
CA PHE A 142 10.21 -22.52 2.33
C PHE A 142 11.00 -23.80 2.00
N GLN A 143 11.45 -24.57 2.98
CA GLN A 143 12.45 -25.63 2.78
C GLN A 143 12.01 -26.69 1.75
N ASN A 144 10.73 -27.07 1.77
CA ASN A 144 10.17 -28.13 0.94
C ASN A 144 9.32 -27.60 -0.22
N GLU A 145 9.33 -26.28 -0.44
CA GLU A 145 8.50 -25.65 -1.46
C GLU A 145 9.19 -25.61 -2.83
N SER A 146 8.39 -25.65 -3.88
CA SER A 146 8.85 -25.48 -5.26
C SER A 146 7.82 -24.69 -6.04
N PHE A 147 8.27 -23.64 -6.73
CA PHE A 147 7.41 -22.70 -7.42
C PHE A 147 7.63 -22.82 -8.93
N PRO A 148 6.78 -23.58 -9.65
CA PRO A 148 6.80 -23.58 -11.12
C PRO A 148 6.36 -22.20 -11.66
N PRO A 149 6.59 -21.92 -12.96
CA PRO A 149 6.05 -20.72 -13.60
C PRO A 149 4.54 -20.56 -13.34
N GLY A 150 4.12 -19.35 -12.99
CA GLY A 150 2.74 -19.01 -12.61
C GLY A 150 2.41 -19.21 -11.13
N ALA A 151 3.18 -20.00 -10.38
CA ALA A 151 3.00 -20.11 -8.93
C ALA A 151 3.38 -18.80 -8.23
N SER A 152 2.76 -18.54 -7.08
CA SER A 152 2.92 -17.29 -6.35
C SER A 152 3.28 -17.50 -4.88
N ILE A 153 4.17 -16.65 -4.39
CA ILE A 153 4.41 -16.43 -2.97
C ILE A 153 3.66 -15.17 -2.58
N LEU A 154 2.89 -15.23 -1.49
CA LEU A 154 2.05 -14.14 -1.03
C LEU A 154 2.47 -13.74 0.39
N PHE A 155 2.69 -12.45 0.59
CA PHE A 155 3.04 -11.89 1.89
C PHE A 155 2.03 -10.85 2.31
N THR A 156 1.53 -10.94 3.54
CA THR A 156 0.76 -9.88 4.18
C THR A 156 1.60 -9.32 5.33
N GLN A 157 1.99 -8.06 5.19
CA GLN A 157 2.80 -7.32 6.15
C GLN A 157 1.89 -6.53 7.08
N SER A 158 1.83 -6.91 8.36
CA SER A 158 1.08 -6.17 9.36
C SER A 158 1.89 -4.97 9.87
N PRO A 159 1.26 -3.79 10.07
CA PRO A 159 1.93 -2.66 10.73
C PRO A 159 2.30 -2.97 12.19
N LEU A 160 1.74 -4.03 12.78
CA LEU A 160 2.06 -4.50 14.14
C LEU A 160 3.33 -5.35 14.20
N GLY A 161 3.96 -5.64 13.06
CA GLY A 161 5.27 -6.30 13.00
C GLY A 161 5.25 -7.79 12.75
N SER A 162 4.16 -8.33 12.20
CA SER A 162 4.06 -9.72 11.76
C SER A 162 4.11 -9.84 10.23
N LEU A 163 4.54 -11.00 9.74
CA LEU A 163 4.56 -11.35 8.32
C LEU A 163 3.78 -12.64 8.11
N THR A 164 2.61 -12.56 7.49
CA THR A 164 1.85 -13.74 7.07
C THR A 164 2.34 -14.20 5.70
N ILE A 165 2.62 -15.49 5.56
CA ILE A 165 3.18 -16.09 4.35
C ILE A 165 2.19 -17.13 3.84
N SER A 166 1.91 -17.09 2.54
CA SER A 166 1.08 -18.08 1.86
C SER A 166 1.64 -18.44 0.48
N PHE A 167 1.27 -19.60 -0.03
CA PHE A 167 1.66 -20.07 -1.34
C PHE A 167 0.44 -20.36 -2.20
N SER A 168 0.55 -20.07 -3.49
CA SER A 168 -0.46 -20.43 -4.49
C SER A 168 0.21 -21.14 -5.66
N LYS A 169 -0.49 -22.13 -6.21
CA LYS A 169 -0.07 -22.84 -7.44
C LYS A 169 -0.31 -22.00 -8.70
N ASP A 170 -1.03 -20.90 -8.58
CA ASP A 170 -1.40 -19.99 -9.66
C ASP A 170 -1.43 -18.52 -9.17
N SER A 171 -2.25 -17.68 -9.81
CA SER A 171 -2.42 -16.27 -9.49
C SER A 171 -3.51 -15.98 -8.43
N SER A 172 -4.19 -17.02 -7.93
CA SER A 172 -5.21 -16.91 -6.89
C SER A 172 -4.61 -16.55 -5.53
N ILE A 173 -5.44 -15.90 -4.71
CA ILE A 173 -5.14 -15.59 -3.32
C ILE A 173 -5.79 -16.70 -2.49
N PRO A 174 -5.03 -17.51 -1.74
CA PRO A 174 -5.61 -18.57 -0.91
C PRO A 174 -6.41 -17.97 0.26
N GLU A 175 -7.34 -18.74 0.82
CA GLU A 175 -8.14 -18.29 1.98
C GLU A 175 -7.39 -18.47 3.32
N VAL A 176 -6.49 -19.44 3.39
CA VAL A 176 -5.77 -19.83 4.61
C VAL A 176 -4.28 -19.56 4.44
N SER A 177 -3.65 -19.03 5.49
CA SER A 177 -2.21 -18.82 5.50
C SER A 177 -1.43 -20.10 5.75
N ASN A 178 -0.19 -20.16 5.24
CA ASN A 178 0.72 -21.26 5.52
C ASN A 178 1.46 -21.04 6.85
N ALA A 179 1.87 -19.81 7.14
CA ALA A 179 2.58 -19.46 8.37
C ALA A 179 2.49 -17.96 8.70
N VAL A 180 2.79 -17.62 9.95
CA VAL A 180 2.95 -16.24 10.42
C VAL A 180 4.27 -16.13 11.17
N VAL A 181 5.11 -15.17 10.80
CA VAL A 181 6.37 -14.88 11.49
C VAL A 181 6.24 -13.57 12.26
N GLU A 182 6.33 -13.64 13.58
CA GLU A 182 6.22 -12.50 14.50
C GLU A 182 7.59 -11.82 14.68
N ASN A 183 8.01 -11.04 13.68
CA ASN A 183 9.23 -10.24 13.75
C ASN A 183 9.14 -9.01 12.83
N LYS A 184 9.16 -7.82 13.44
CA LYS A 184 8.97 -6.55 12.72
C LYS A 184 10.05 -6.28 11.68
N LEU A 185 11.31 -6.61 11.99
CA LEU A 185 12.41 -6.38 11.06
C LEU A 185 12.29 -7.27 9.82
N LEU A 186 12.02 -8.56 10.00
CA LEU A 186 11.78 -9.48 8.89
C LEU A 186 10.55 -9.08 8.07
N SER A 187 9.47 -8.69 8.75
CA SER A 187 8.22 -8.24 8.13
C SER A 187 8.46 -7.07 7.17
N GLU A 188 9.19 -6.04 7.62
CA GLU A 188 9.56 -4.90 6.76
C GLU A 188 10.58 -5.27 5.68
N ALA A 189 11.52 -6.17 5.98
CA ALA A 189 12.64 -6.45 5.10
C ALA A 189 12.24 -7.12 3.77
N VAL A 190 11.15 -7.87 3.73
CA VAL A 190 10.63 -8.44 2.47
C VAL A 190 10.30 -7.32 1.49
N LEU A 191 9.50 -6.32 1.90
CA LEU A 191 9.15 -5.21 1.02
C LEU A 191 10.34 -4.28 0.76
N GLU A 192 11.16 -3.99 1.79
CA GLU A 192 12.40 -3.22 1.65
C GLU A 192 13.34 -3.85 0.59
N SER A 193 13.43 -5.19 0.54
CA SER A 193 14.26 -5.88 -0.46
C SER A 193 13.77 -5.67 -1.89
N ILE A 194 12.50 -5.31 -2.10
CA ILE A 194 11.90 -5.09 -3.41
C ILE A 194 11.99 -3.62 -3.81
N ILE A 195 11.55 -2.71 -2.91
CA ILE A 195 11.34 -1.29 -3.24
C ILE A 195 12.25 -0.32 -2.48
N GLY A 196 13.05 -0.81 -1.54
CA GLY A 196 13.95 -0.02 -0.72
C GLY A 196 15.07 0.65 -1.52
N LYS A 197 16.04 1.23 -0.80
CA LYS A 197 17.18 1.91 -1.43
C LYS A 197 17.94 0.99 -2.39
N ASN A 198 18.16 -0.26 -1.97
CA ASN A 198 18.85 -1.30 -2.75
C ASN A 198 17.86 -2.35 -3.29
N GLY A 199 16.61 -1.95 -3.51
CA GLY A 199 15.54 -2.85 -3.92
C GLY A 199 15.81 -3.54 -5.26
N VAL A 200 15.43 -4.81 -5.36
CA VAL A 200 15.72 -5.65 -6.54
C VAL A 200 14.80 -5.42 -7.74
N SER A 201 13.77 -4.57 -7.60
CA SER A 201 12.79 -4.32 -8.67
C SER A 201 12.58 -2.82 -8.94
N PRO A 202 13.48 -2.19 -9.74
CA PRO A 202 13.32 -0.80 -10.16
C PRO A 202 11.97 -0.54 -10.87
N ASP A 203 11.48 -1.50 -11.64
CA ASP A 203 10.19 -1.42 -12.33
C ASP A 203 9.03 -1.31 -11.34
N THR A 204 9.04 -2.10 -10.26
CA THR A 204 8.03 -2.02 -9.20
C THR A 204 8.07 -0.67 -8.49
N LYS A 205 9.27 -0.14 -8.21
CA LYS A 205 9.45 1.20 -7.60
C LYS A 205 8.86 2.31 -8.46
N LYS A 206 9.19 2.31 -9.75
CA LYS A 206 8.67 3.30 -10.71
C LYS A 206 7.15 3.20 -10.84
N SER A 207 6.62 1.98 -10.94
CA SER A 207 5.17 1.73 -10.99
C SER A 207 4.44 2.29 -9.77
N LEU A 208 4.97 2.03 -8.57
CA LEU A 208 4.45 2.58 -7.31
C LEU A 208 4.46 4.11 -7.30
N ALA A 209 5.60 4.72 -7.63
CA ALA A 209 5.76 6.16 -7.61
C ALA A 209 4.78 6.88 -8.55
N VAL A 210 4.63 6.38 -9.79
CA VAL A 210 3.68 6.93 -10.78
C VAL A 210 2.26 6.89 -10.24
N ARG A 211 1.81 5.69 -9.83
CA ARG A 211 0.41 5.46 -9.44
C ARG A 211 0.07 6.18 -8.14
N LEU A 212 0.98 6.19 -7.16
CA LEU A 212 0.76 6.90 -5.91
C LEU A 212 0.79 8.41 -6.09
N SER A 213 1.65 8.97 -6.95
CA SER A 213 1.57 10.40 -7.32
C SER A 213 0.17 10.77 -7.79
N ASP A 214 -0.43 9.96 -8.67
CA ASP A 214 -1.75 10.25 -9.22
C ASP A 214 -2.86 10.10 -8.18
N LEU A 215 -2.81 9.05 -7.36
CA LEU A 215 -3.78 8.83 -6.27
C LEU A 215 -3.72 9.94 -5.22
N LEU A 216 -2.52 10.41 -4.87
CA LEU A 216 -2.32 11.50 -3.93
C LEU A 216 -2.86 12.84 -4.48
N LYS A 217 -2.71 13.09 -5.79
CA LYS A 217 -3.33 14.26 -6.45
C LYS A 217 -4.86 14.19 -6.42
N VAL A 218 -5.45 13.03 -6.73
CA VAL A 218 -6.90 12.83 -6.67
C VAL A 218 -7.42 13.03 -5.25
N PHE A 219 -6.72 12.48 -4.25
CA PHE A 219 -7.07 12.65 -2.84
C PHE A 219 -7.06 14.12 -2.40
N ASP A 220 -6.02 14.88 -2.76
CA ASP A 220 -5.91 16.29 -2.40
C ASP A 220 -7.00 17.15 -3.06
N ASN A 221 -7.28 16.91 -4.36
CA ASN A 221 -8.36 17.60 -5.08
C ASN A 221 -9.73 17.37 -4.45
N ASN A 222 -10.03 16.13 -4.05
CA ASN A 222 -11.29 15.80 -3.39
C ASN A 222 -11.44 16.49 -2.03
N ASN A 223 -10.37 16.55 -1.23
CA ASN A 223 -10.40 17.24 0.06
C ASN A 223 -10.56 18.76 -0.09
N ASN A 224 -9.96 19.35 -1.12
CA ASN A 224 -10.12 20.78 -1.43
C ASN A 224 -11.56 21.10 -1.86
N ASN A 225 -12.19 20.25 -2.66
CA ASN A 225 -13.59 20.41 -3.08
C ASN A 225 -14.56 20.30 -1.89
N VAL A 226 -14.39 19.31 -1.01
CA VAL A 226 -15.21 19.17 0.21
C VAL A 226 -15.08 20.39 1.12
N THR A 227 -13.87 20.93 1.25
CA THR A 227 -13.63 22.14 2.05
C THR A 227 -14.34 23.37 1.43
N ALA A 228 -14.34 23.48 0.10
CA ALA A 228 -15.02 24.57 -0.60
C ALA A 228 -16.55 24.47 -0.46
N ASP A 229 -17.11 23.28 -0.60
CA ASP A 229 -18.56 23.04 -0.46
C ASP A 229 -19.04 23.32 0.98
N ASN A 230 -18.28 22.89 2.00
CA ASN A 230 -18.61 23.18 3.40
C ASN A 230 -18.59 24.69 3.70
N LYS A 231 -17.58 25.43 3.19
CA LYS A 231 -17.53 26.89 3.34
C LYS A 231 -18.70 27.60 2.64
N LYS A 232 -19.14 27.07 1.50
CA LYS A 232 -20.30 27.60 0.77
C LYS A 232 -21.60 27.39 1.54
N LEU A 233 -21.79 26.20 2.12
CA LEU A 233 -22.94 25.88 2.97
C LEU A 233 -23.00 26.74 4.24
N GLU A 234 -21.86 27.00 4.88
CA GLU A 234 -21.77 27.91 6.03
C GLU A 234 -22.11 29.35 5.66
N ALA A 235 -21.63 29.84 4.51
CA ALA A 235 -21.97 31.17 4.01
C ALA A 235 -23.46 31.31 3.68
N ASP A 236 -24.05 30.33 2.98
CA ASP A 236 -25.47 30.32 2.62
C ASP A 236 -26.38 30.19 3.88
N GLY A 237 -25.94 29.45 4.90
CA GLY A 237 -26.63 29.34 6.19
C GLY A 237 -26.56 30.61 7.06
N ALA A 238 -25.45 31.36 6.99
CA ALA A 238 -25.29 32.62 7.70
C ALA A 238 -26.18 33.74 7.11
N ILE A 239 -26.38 33.75 5.78
CA ILE A 239 -27.25 34.72 5.10
C ILE A 239 -28.73 34.52 5.48
N ALA A 240 -29.13 33.31 5.85
CA ALA A 240 -30.51 33.00 6.26
C ALA A 240 -30.86 33.41 7.71
N ALA A 241 -29.87 33.78 8.55
CA ALA A 241 -30.07 34.05 9.97
C ALA A 241 -30.25 35.54 10.34
N GLU A 242 -30.11 36.48 9.39
CA GLU A 242 -30.33 37.92 9.63
C GLU A 242 -31.64 38.41 9.00
N ALA A 243 -32.75 38.33 9.76
CA ALA A 243 -33.76 39.39 9.93
C ALA A 243 -34.99 38.89 10.72
N PRO A 244 -35.48 39.68 11.69
CA PRO A 244 -36.83 40.20 11.50
C PRO A 244 -36.90 41.71 11.70
N GLY A 245 -37.56 42.37 10.74
CA GLY A 245 -37.62 43.83 10.61
C GLY A 245 -38.40 44.57 11.69
N GLU A 246 -37.94 45.79 11.96
CA GLU A 246 -38.67 46.82 12.69
C GLU A 246 -39.92 47.23 11.91
N LYS A 247 -41.11 46.98 12.48
CA LYS A 247 -42.38 47.51 11.97
C LYS A 247 -42.56 48.95 12.45
N GLN A 248 -42.59 49.91 11.53
CA GLN A 248 -43.19 51.22 11.78
C GLN A 248 -44.71 51.08 11.93
N VAL A 249 -45.24 51.62 13.02
CA VAL A 249 -46.67 51.66 13.34
C VAL A 249 -47.22 53.00 12.88
N ASN A 250 -48.10 53.00 11.86
CA ASN A 250 -48.99 54.12 11.57
C ASN A 250 -50.37 53.81 12.13
N GLY A 251 -50.86 54.71 12.98
CA GLY A 251 -52.11 54.57 13.70
C GLY A 251 -53.35 54.74 12.83
N VAL A 252 -54.38 53.96 13.14
CA VAL A 252 -55.77 54.30 12.90
C VAL A 252 -56.59 53.82 14.09
N GLN A 253 -57.42 54.71 14.59
CA GLN A 253 -58.22 54.66 15.80
C GLN A 253 -59.65 54.25 15.46
N VAL A 254 -60.21 53.25 16.13
CA VAL A 254 -61.66 52.94 16.10
C VAL A 254 -62.08 52.37 17.47
N PRO A 255 -63.26 52.72 18.04
CA PRO A 255 -63.49 52.68 19.47
C PRO A 255 -64.14 51.39 19.99
N VAL A 256 -64.03 51.25 21.30
CA VAL A 256 -64.53 50.17 22.17
C VAL A 256 -66.06 50.11 22.20
N GLN A 257 -66.62 48.90 22.11
CA GLN A 257 -67.88 48.60 22.79
C GLN A 257 -68.00 47.11 23.16
N VAL A 258 -68.18 46.88 24.46
CA VAL A 258 -68.50 45.64 25.18
C VAL A 258 -70.05 45.51 25.25
N PRO A 259 -70.66 44.34 25.52
CA PRO A 259 -70.46 43.50 26.72
C PRO A 259 -69.95 42.08 26.45
#